data_AF-A0A348MYT7-F1
#
_entry.id   AF-A0A348MYT7-F1
#
_cell.length_a   1.000
_cell.length_b   1.000
_cell.length_c   1.000
_cell.angle_alpha   90.00
_cell.angle_beta   90.00
_cell.angle_gamma   90.00
#
_symmetry.space_group_name_H-M   'P 1'
#
loop_
_entity.id
_entity.type
_entity.pdbx_description
1 polymer ?
#
loop_
_entity_poly.entity_id
_entity_poly.type
_entity_poly.pdbx_seq_one_letter_code
_entity_poly.pdbx_strand_id
1 'polypeptide(L)'
;MNNKFKDLFSKAALSTLLLASASALQTSHASVLLSGWDTSPSATSVYGQIAMPKNDDSSSRYFSFNEFTELNFDSGVNFFGNTYNGFYVNNNGNITFQSALSSFTPNPFPQSNQPMIAPYWADVDTRCSACGNVYLGASDANTMVFTWDSVGVYSNNASTTNTFQLVLIDRADEGAGNFDVQFRYEDINWTTGSASSGVPAQAGYDAGDGTNFFTLPGSRTSAVANLDEIFSNTSTPGIWSFEIREGALPGASPANPIMPVIDPSNPTNFHFEFEVIDPNTRIFIDPDVAIGYDYIVNSGPNFASVLLPTGFDDNLFDLWLWDSLVGDWFDASIEITGGIAYNFANAVDRFRILGIDISNMVDPTLPDVFIAGLTFDSTGSLNMDQIAITQFVNNGPGPDPVNAPGTLLILLTSGLLIFARKRKLH
;
A
#
# COMPACT_ATOMS: atom_id res chain seq x y z
N MET A 1 14.02 -72.78 -38.29
CA MET A 1 12.67 -72.81 -37.66
C MET A 1 12.53 -71.58 -36.77
N ASN A 2 11.37 -70.96 -36.88
CA ASN A 2 10.91 -69.66 -36.37
C ASN A 2 11.27 -69.23 -34.93
N ASN A 3 11.28 -67.89 -34.79
CA ASN A 3 10.79 -67.08 -33.65
C ASN A 3 11.65 -67.15 -32.36
N LYS A 4 12.08 -66.06 -31.70
CA LYS A 4 11.47 -64.72 -31.53
C LYS A 4 12.42 -63.87 -30.64
N PHE A 5 12.41 -62.54 -30.86
CA PHE A 5 12.60 -61.44 -29.89
C PHE A 5 13.98 -61.00 -29.35
N LYS A 6 14.18 -59.67 -29.48
CA LYS A 6 15.04 -58.72 -28.74
C LYS A 6 16.53 -58.71 -29.11
N ASP A 7 17.00 -57.68 -29.81
CA ASP A 7 17.49 -56.45 -29.16
C ASP A 7 18.03 -55.40 -30.15
N LEU A 8 17.77 -54.15 -29.80
CA LEU A 8 18.42 -52.88 -30.12
C LEU A 8 19.18 -52.71 -31.46
N PHE A 9 18.52 -52.02 -32.40
CA PHE A 9 19.21 -51.22 -33.40
C PHE A 9 19.72 -49.92 -32.79
N SER A 10 21.04 -49.81 -32.76
CA SER A 10 21.81 -48.58 -32.68
C SER A 10 21.40 -47.59 -33.78
N LYS A 11 21.16 -46.33 -33.40
CA LYS A 11 21.62 -45.12 -34.10
C LYS A 11 21.22 -43.87 -33.30
N ALA A 12 22.22 -43.22 -32.74
CA ALA A 12 22.12 -41.89 -32.15
C ALA A 12 21.75 -40.87 -33.23
N ALA A 13 20.62 -40.19 -33.04
CA ALA A 13 20.33 -38.90 -33.65
C ALA A 13 20.03 -37.95 -32.50
N LEU A 14 21.07 -37.26 -32.03
CA LEU A 14 20.96 -36.20 -31.03
C LEU A 14 20.25 -35.02 -31.70
N SER A 15 18.94 -34.90 -31.47
CA SER A 15 18.18 -33.70 -31.78
C SER A 15 17.99 -32.95 -30.46
N THR A 16 18.76 -31.87 -30.29
CA THR A 16 18.61 -30.92 -29.19
C THR A 16 17.32 -30.15 -29.37
N LEU A 17 16.25 -30.60 -28.73
CA LEU A 17 15.11 -29.76 -28.38
C LEU A 17 15.51 -28.96 -27.12
N LEU A 18 15.93 -27.70 -27.29
CA LEU A 18 15.90 -26.76 -26.17
C LEU A 18 14.42 -26.44 -25.90
N LEU A 19 13.82 -27.11 -24.92
CA LEU A 19 12.68 -26.53 -24.21
C LEU A 19 13.25 -25.37 -23.38
N ALA A 20 13.06 -24.14 -23.85
CA ALA A 20 13.14 -22.98 -22.99
C ALA A 20 11.92 -23.03 -22.06
N SER A 21 12.07 -23.64 -20.89
CA SER A 21 11.17 -23.38 -19.78
C SER A 21 11.40 -21.93 -19.35
N ALA A 22 10.50 -21.03 -19.75
CA ALA A 22 10.36 -19.74 -19.12
C ALA A 22 9.86 -19.99 -17.70
N SER A 23 10.78 -20.26 -16.78
CA SER A 23 10.51 -20.12 -15.36
C SER A 23 10.30 -18.63 -15.13
N ALA A 24 9.05 -18.23 -14.90
CA ALA A 24 8.79 -16.90 -14.33
C ALA A 24 9.61 -16.84 -13.04
N LEU A 25 10.63 -15.97 -13.02
CA LEU A 25 11.26 -15.60 -11.76
C LEU A 25 10.21 -14.80 -11.00
N GLN A 26 9.46 -15.48 -10.13
CA GLN A 26 8.82 -14.80 -9.00
C GLN A 26 9.95 -14.18 -8.20
N THR A 27 10.10 -12.87 -8.30
CA THR A 27 10.89 -12.09 -7.35
C THR A 27 10.13 -12.16 -6.03
N SER A 28 10.47 -13.11 -5.16
CA SER A 28 9.95 -13.11 -3.80
C SER A 28 10.41 -11.82 -3.13
N HIS A 29 9.49 -10.88 -2.91
CA HIS A 29 9.77 -9.75 -2.05
C HIS A 29 10.11 -10.29 -0.66
N ALA A 30 10.97 -9.57 0.08
CA ALA A 30 11.20 -9.90 1.47
C ALA A 30 9.85 -9.79 2.21
N SER A 31 9.52 -10.80 3.02
CA SER A 31 8.26 -10.83 3.76
C SER A 31 8.05 -9.53 4.54
N VAL A 32 6.85 -8.96 4.43
CA VAL A 32 6.46 -7.75 5.16
C VAL A 32 5.83 -8.07 6.52
N LEU A 33 5.67 -9.36 6.85
CA LEU A 33 5.07 -9.79 8.10
C LEU A 33 6.03 -9.62 9.27
N LEU A 34 5.46 -9.22 10.40
CA LEU A 34 6.17 -9.23 11.66
C LEU A 34 6.22 -10.68 12.18
N SER A 35 7.38 -11.14 12.65
CA SER A 35 7.53 -12.46 13.31
C SER A 35 8.73 -12.53 14.26
N GLY A 36 8.90 -13.64 14.97
CA GLY A 36 10.15 -14.01 15.64
C GLY A 36 10.26 -13.63 17.12
N TRP A 37 9.17 -13.22 17.76
CA TRP A 37 9.14 -12.82 19.18
C TRP A 37 8.85 -13.96 20.17
N ASP A 38 8.22 -15.06 19.73
CA ASP A 38 8.09 -16.24 20.59
C ASP A 38 9.39 -17.06 20.54
N THR A 39 10.32 -16.72 21.42
CA THR A 39 11.61 -17.41 21.56
C THR A 39 11.55 -18.60 22.51
N SER A 40 10.35 -18.96 23.01
CA SER A 40 10.20 -20.11 23.90
C SER A 40 10.61 -21.40 23.18
N PRO A 41 11.34 -22.31 23.84
CA PRO A 41 11.61 -23.65 23.30
C PRO A 41 10.34 -24.47 23.00
N SER A 42 9.17 -24.06 23.52
CA SER A 42 7.87 -24.65 23.25
C SER A 42 7.05 -23.90 22.20
N ALA A 43 7.60 -22.85 21.60
CA ALA A 43 6.94 -22.07 20.55
C ALA A 43 6.62 -22.98 19.37
N THR A 44 5.35 -23.03 18.98
CA THR A 44 4.87 -23.82 17.82
C THR A 44 4.67 -22.96 16.57
N SER A 45 4.90 -21.65 16.70
CA SER A 45 4.73 -20.64 15.65
C SER A 45 5.68 -19.47 15.89
N VAL A 46 6.06 -18.77 14.82
CA VAL A 46 6.85 -17.53 14.87
C VAL A 46 5.97 -16.28 15.11
N TYR A 47 4.64 -16.44 15.09
CA TYR A 47 3.66 -15.34 15.20
C TYR A 47 3.06 -15.19 16.60
N GLY A 48 3.41 -16.08 17.55
CA GLY A 48 2.91 -16.05 18.92
C GLY A 48 1.95 -17.20 19.23
N GLN A 49 1.00 -16.94 20.13
CA GLN A 49 0.11 -17.95 20.69
C GLN A 49 -1.15 -18.10 19.83
N ILE A 50 -1.76 -19.29 19.83
CA ILE A 50 -3.02 -19.53 19.11
C ILE A 50 -4.14 -18.71 19.78
N ALA A 51 -4.80 -17.84 19.01
CA ALA A 51 -5.88 -16.98 19.49
C ALA A 51 -7.18 -17.76 19.73
N MET A 52 -7.45 -18.79 18.91
CA MET A 52 -8.61 -19.67 19.01
C MET A 52 -8.36 -21.03 18.34
N PRO A 53 -9.05 -22.12 18.74
CA PRO A 53 -8.97 -23.39 18.02
C PRO A 53 -9.43 -23.26 16.57
N LYS A 54 -8.91 -24.11 15.69
CA LYS A 54 -9.35 -24.20 14.29
C LYS A 54 -10.87 -24.32 14.18
N ASN A 55 -11.46 -23.46 13.37
CA ASN A 55 -12.90 -23.33 13.21
C ASN A 55 -13.24 -22.65 11.87
N ASP A 56 -14.49 -22.23 11.74
CA ASP A 56 -15.10 -21.64 10.54
C ASP A 56 -15.57 -20.22 10.87
N ASP A 57 -16.67 -20.11 11.61
CA ASP A 57 -17.32 -18.83 11.92
C ASP A 57 -17.29 -18.50 13.41
N SER A 58 -16.43 -19.15 14.17
CA SER A 58 -16.30 -18.87 15.60
C SER A 58 -15.25 -17.79 15.86
N SER A 59 -15.20 -17.37 17.12
CA SER A 59 -14.31 -16.32 17.59
C SER A 59 -13.57 -16.81 18.82
N SER A 60 -12.52 -16.08 19.18
CA SER A 60 -11.89 -16.22 20.48
C SER A 60 -12.87 -15.86 21.61
N ARG A 61 -12.48 -16.16 22.85
CA ARG A 61 -13.04 -15.45 24.01
C ARG A 61 -12.70 -13.95 23.94
N TYR A 62 -13.32 -13.16 24.79
CA TYR A 62 -12.88 -11.78 25.02
C TYR A 62 -11.48 -11.78 25.65
N PHE A 63 -10.56 -11.01 25.09
CA PHE A 63 -9.24 -10.73 25.65
C PHE A 63 -9.23 -9.30 26.18
N SER A 64 -8.93 -9.12 27.46
CA SER A 64 -8.64 -7.78 27.97
C SER A 64 -7.18 -7.40 27.69
N PHE A 65 -6.91 -6.14 27.32
CA PHE A 65 -5.55 -5.64 27.13
C PHE A 65 -4.68 -5.83 28.39
N ASN A 66 -5.27 -5.71 29.58
CA ASN A 66 -4.58 -5.89 30.86
C ASN A 66 -4.15 -7.34 31.15
N GLU A 67 -4.58 -8.32 30.33
CA GLU A 67 -4.05 -9.68 30.40
C GLU A 67 -2.63 -9.77 29.83
N PHE A 68 -2.22 -8.80 29.00
CA PHE A 68 -0.91 -8.72 28.37
C PHE A 68 -0.02 -7.73 29.14
N THR A 69 0.37 -8.08 30.37
CA THR A 69 1.08 -7.18 31.31
C THR A 69 2.46 -6.69 30.84
N GLU A 70 2.99 -7.28 29.78
CA GLU A 70 4.26 -6.87 29.15
C GLU A 70 4.04 -5.83 28.03
N LEU A 71 2.79 -5.50 27.72
CA LEU A 71 2.40 -4.52 26.71
C LEU A 71 1.84 -3.26 27.36
N ASN A 72 2.07 -2.10 26.71
CA ASN A 72 1.72 -0.78 27.24
C ASN A 72 0.26 -0.36 26.98
N PHE A 73 -0.62 -1.28 26.58
CA PHE A 73 -2.05 -1.02 26.32
C PHE A 73 -2.90 -0.87 27.61
N ASP A 74 -2.32 -0.41 28.72
CA ASP A 74 -2.99 -0.26 30.03
C ASP A 74 -4.19 0.71 29.98
N SER A 75 -4.16 1.66 29.05
CA SER A 75 -5.26 2.62 28.81
C SER A 75 -6.33 2.08 27.86
N GLY A 76 -6.20 0.84 27.40
CA GLY A 76 -6.98 0.29 26.30
C GLY A 76 -6.69 1.01 24.99
N VAL A 77 -7.64 0.94 24.05
CA VAL A 77 -7.59 1.69 22.78
C VAL A 77 -8.80 2.62 22.67
N ASN A 78 -8.57 3.88 22.31
CA ASN A 78 -9.59 4.87 22.05
C ASN A 78 -9.94 4.87 20.56
N PHE A 79 -10.96 4.11 20.20
CA PHE A 79 -11.39 3.97 18.82
C PHE A 79 -12.61 4.87 18.58
N PHE A 80 -12.34 6.05 18.01
CA PHE A 80 -13.32 7.10 17.69
C PHE A 80 -14.17 7.56 18.88
N GLY A 81 -13.52 7.93 19.98
CA GLY A 81 -14.15 8.52 21.17
C GLY A 81 -14.66 7.47 22.17
N ASN A 82 -14.54 6.19 21.82
CA ASN A 82 -14.91 5.07 22.66
C ASN A 82 -13.64 4.32 23.11
N THR A 83 -13.43 4.26 24.42
CA THR A 83 -12.33 3.46 24.99
C THR A 83 -12.74 2.00 25.12
N TYR A 84 -11.98 1.12 24.48
CA TYR A 84 -12.14 -0.32 24.55
C TYR A 84 -10.98 -0.96 25.32
N ASN A 85 -11.31 -1.74 26.36
CA ASN A 85 -10.33 -2.38 27.25
C ASN A 85 -9.97 -3.81 26.81
N GLY A 86 -10.35 -4.19 25.60
CA GLY A 86 -10.18 -5.53 25.07
C GLY A 86 -10.96 -5.77 23.80
N PHE A 87 -10.83 -6.98 23.26
CA PHE A 87 -11.30 -7.33 21.92
C PHE A 87 -11.65 -8.83 21.81
N TYR A 88 -12.32 -9.18 20.72
CA TYR A 88 -12.48 -10.53 20.20
C TYR A 88 -11.71 -10.65 18.89
N VAL A 89 -11.01 -11.77 18.69
CA VAL A 89 -10.42 -12.15 17.41
C VAL A 89 -11.40 -13.08 16.70
N ASN A 90 -11.82 -12.73 15.49
CA ASN A 90 -12.78 -13.51 14.72
C ASN A 90 -12.06 -14.31 13.62
N ASN A 91 -12.47 -15.57 13.39
CA ASN A 91 -11.81 -16.44 12.42
C ASN A 91 -11.85 -15.83 11.00
N ASN A 92 -12.95 -15.13 10.69
CA ASN A 92 -13.21 -14.41 9.45
C ASN A 92 -12.41 -13.10 9.27
N GLY A 93 -11.17 -13.04 9.75
CA GLY A 93 -10.19 -12.02 9.35
C GLY A 93 -10.39 -10.60 9.92
N ASN A 94 -10.99 -10.48 11.10
CA ASN A 94 -11.20 -9.20 11.77
C ASN A 94 -11.11 -9.31 13.31
N ILE A 95 -10.89 -8.18 13.98
CA ILE A 95 -11.11 -8.04 15.42
C ILE A 95 -12.30 -7.12 15.68
N THR A 96 -12.98 -7.35 16.81
CA THR A 96 -14.15 -6.56 17.21
C THR A 96 -14.09 -6.22 18.69
N PHE A 97 -14.67 -5.09 19.08
CA PHE A 97 -14.50 -4.59 20.45
C PHE A 97 -15.71 -4.81 21.37
N GLN A 98 -16.92 -4.90 20.82
CA GLN A 98 -18.17 -5.04 21.61
C GLN A 98 -18.67 -6.48 21.70
N SER A 99 -18.73 -7.18 20.57
CA SER A 99 -19.20 -8.56 20.48
C SER A 99 -18.46 -9.33 19.40
N ALA A 100 -18.25 -10.62 19.64
CA ALA A 100 -17.78 -11.57 18.65
C ALA A 100 -18.66 -11.55 17.39
N LEU A 101 -18.04 -11.71 16.22
CA LEU A 101 -18.71 -11.65 14.93
C LEU A 101 -18.49 -12.95 14.14
N SER A 102 -19.59 -13.69 13.91
CA SER A 102 -19.61 -14.94 13.14
C SER A 102 -20.01 -14.76 11.67
N SER A 103 -20.34 -13.54 11.26
CA SER A 103 -20.74 -13.27 9.88
C SER A 103 -19.56 -13.48 8.93
N PHE A 104 -19.72 -14.31 7.90
CA PHE A 104 -18.68 -14.66 6.93
C PHE A 104 -18.82 -13.92 5.59
N THR A 105 -20.04 -13.57 5.19
CA THR A 105 -20.26 -12.70 4.04
C THR A 105 -20.10 -11.25 4.49
N PRO A 106 -19.10 -10.52 3.98
CA PRO A 106 -18.84 -9.17 4.45
C PRO A 106 -19.90 -8.19 3.95
N ASN A 107 -20.47 -7.44 4.89
CA ASN A 107 -21.28 -6.27 4.60
C ASN A 107 -20.38 -5.05 4.34
N PRO A 108 -20.80 -4.07 3.53
CA PRO A 108 -20.06 -2.83 3.37
C PRO A 108 -20.06 -2.03 4.69
N PHE A 109 -18.95 -1.33 4.95
CA PHE A 109 -18.96 -0.28 5.98
C PHE A 109 -19.78 0.94 5.52
N PRO A 110 -20.41 1.67 6.45
CA PRO A 110 -20.40 1.43 7.90
C PRO A 110 -21.41 0.37 8.35
N GLN A 111 -21.14 -0.23 9.51
CA GLN A 111 -21.96 -1.16 10.27
C GLN A 111 -22.36 -0.49 11.59
N SER A 112 -23.56 -0.77 12.09
CA SER A 112 -24.04 -0.17 13.34
C SER A 112 -23.79 -1.10 14.53
N ASN A 113 -23.32 -0.53 15.65
CA ASN A 113 -23.06 -1.21 16.92
C ASN A 113 -22.11 -2.42 16.80
N GLN A 114 -21.16 -2.36 15.87
CA GLN A 114 -20.16 -3.42 15.69
C GLN A 114 -18.78 -2.81 15.35
N PRO A 115 -18.13 -2.15 16.32
CA PRO A 115 -16.79 -1.59 16.11
C PRO A 115 -15.80 -2.69 15.76
N MET A 116 -15.09 -2.53 14.64
CA MET A 116 -14.31 -3.56 14.00
C MET A 116 -13.08 -3.00 13.29
N ILE A 117 -11.98 -3.75 13.32
CA ILE A 117 -10.82 -3.55 12.47
C ILE A 117 -10.61 -4.83 11.68
N ALA A 118 -10.69 -4.73 10.36
CA ALA A 118 -10.72 -5.85 9.44
C ALA A 118 -9.60 -5.71 8.40
N PRO A 119 -8.40 -6.26 8.64
CA PRO A 119 -7.40 -6.36 7.58
C PRO A 119 -7.97 -7.15 6.39
N TYR A 120 -8.81 -8.16 6.63
CA TYR A 120 -9.37 -8.96 5.55
C TYR A 120 -10.63 -9.74 5.98
N TRP A 121 -11.81 -9.11 5.97
CA TRP A 121 -13.05 -9.79 6.36
C TRP A 121 -13.64 -10.60 5.22
N ALA A 122 -13.57 -11.93 5.34
CA ALA A 122 -14.15 -12.90 4.42
C ALA A 122 -14.41 -14.25 5.12
N ASP A 123 -14.99 -15.20 4.37
CA ASP A 123 -15.37 -16.55 4.77
C ASP A 123 -14.15 -17.48 4.89
N VAL A 124 -13.43 -17.31 6.01
CA VAL A 124 -12.19 -18.01 6.31
C VAL A 124 -12.51 -19.36 6.96
N ASP A 125 -11.84 -20.42 6.52
CA ASP A 125 -11.96 -21.74 7.15
C ASP A 125 -10.57 -22.26 7.54
N THR A 126 -10.35 -22.46 8.83
CA THR A 126 -9.08 -22.98 9.36
C THR A 126 -9.11 -24.48 9.66
N ARG A 127 -10.25 -25.17 9.46
CA ARG A 127 -10.43 -26.60 9.74
C ARG A 127 -9.68 -27.49 8.76
N CYS A 128 -9.33 -26.97 7.59
CA CYS A 128 -8.66 -27.75 6.56
C CYS A 128 -7.30 -28.27 7.06
N SER A 129 -6.91 -29.47 6.61
CA SER A 129 -5.72 -30.17 7.15
C SER A 129 -4.40 -29.43 6.90
N ALA A 130 -4.33 -28.67 5.82
CA ALA A 130 -3.17 -27.87 5.43
C ALA A 130 -3.30 -26.37 5.78
N CYS A 131 -4.41 -25.95 6.38
CA CYS A 131 -4.59 -24.57 6.84
C CYS A 131 -3.69 -24.28 8.05
N GLY A 132 -3.24 -23.04 8.19
CA GLY A 132 -2.59 -22.56 9.41
C GLY A 132 -3.58 -22.27 10.53
N ASN A 133 -3.23 -21.33 11.42
CA ASN A 133 -4.06 -20.91 12.54
C ASN A 133 -4.14 -19.38 12.61
N VAL A 134 -5.00 -18.90 13.50
CA VAL A 134 -5.01 -17.49 13.89
C VAL A 134 -4.19 -17.32 15.16
N TYR A 135 -3.19 -16.42 15.11
CA TYR A 135 -2.25 -16.17 16.20
C TYR A 135 -2.41 -14.76 16.76
N LEU A 136 -2.06 -14.62 18.03
CA LEU A 136 -1.89 -13.38 18.75
C LEU A 136 -0.48 -13.35 19.35
N GLY A 137 0.25 -12.28 19.08
CA GLY A 137 1.62 -12.08 19.52
C GLY A 137 1.94 -10.62 19.74
N ALA A 138 3.21 -10.34 20.03
CA ALA A 138 3.70 -8.97 20.20
C ALA A 138 5.16 -8.88 19.79
N SER A 139 5.51 -7.92 18.93
CA SER A 139 6.89 -7.73 18.48
C SER A 139 7.76 -7.01 19.52
N ASP A 140 7.13 -6.17 20.32
CA ASP A 140 7.73 -5.37 21.40
C ASP A 140 6.63 -4.91 22.38
N ALA A 141 7.00 -4.11 23.38
CA ALA A 141 6.09 -3.66 24.43
C ALA A 141 4.94 -2.75 23.93
N ASN A 142 5.07 -2.13 22.76
CA ASN A 142 4.03 -1.26 22.20
C ASN A 142 3.21 -1.95 21.11
N THR A 143 3.69 -3.06 20.57
CA THR A 143 3.17 -3.59 19.30
C THR A 143 2.54 -4.96 19.49
N MET A 144 1.22 -5.02 19.34
CA MET A 144 0.44 -6.26 19.33
C MET A 144 0.14 -6.69 17.89
N VAL A 145 0.29 -7.97 17.59
CA VAL A 145 0.15 -8.53 16.24
C VAL A 145 -0.85 -9.67 16.21
N PHE A 146 -1.82 -9.58 15.31
CA PHE A 146 -2.83 -10.58 14.99
C PHE A 146 -2.49 -11.16 13.63
N THR A 147 -2.30 -12.47 13.54
CA THR A 147 -1.91 -13.11 12.27
C THR A 147 -2.92 -14.17 11.88
N TRP A 148 -3.56 -14.00 10.72
CA TRP A 148 -4.27 -15.07 10.04
C TRP A 148 -3.28 -15.73 9.09
N ASP A 149 -2.65 -16.81 9.56
CA ASP A 149 -1.58 -17.49 8.83
C ASP A 149 -2.14 -18.61 7.97
N SER A 150 -1.84 -18.56 6.67
CA SER A 150 -2.13 -19.61 5.71
C SER A 150 -3.59 -20.09 5.80
N VAL A 151 -4.52 -19.13 5.86
CA VAL A 151 -5.94 -19.41 6.07
C VAL A 151 -6.62 -19.74 4.74
N GLY A 152 -7.39 -20.82 4.75
CA GLY A 152 -8.09 -21.34 3.58
C GLY A 152 -9.44 -20.67 3.35
N VAL A 153 -9.98 -20.89 2.16
CA VAL A 153 -11.34 -20.49 1.81
C VAL A 153 -12.33 -21.57 2.27
N TYR A 154 -13.52 -21.17 2.73
CA TYR A 154 -14.60 -22.13 2.98
C TYR A 154 -14.92 -22.96 1.71
N SER A 155 -15.18 -24.27 1.78
CA SER A 155 -15.25 -25.15 2.95
C SER A 155 -14.10 -26.16 2.96
N ASN A 156 -13.28 -26.13 4.00
CA ASN A 156 -12.12 -26.99 4.23
C ASN A 156 -11.14 -27.01 3.05
N ASN A 157 -10.96 -25.87 2.38
CA ASN A 157 -10.15 -25.79 1.17
C ASN A 157 -8.83 -25.05 1.40
N ALA A 158 -7.72 -25.77 1.20
CA ALA A 158 -6.34 -25.27 1.27
C ALA A 158 -5.68 -25.09 -0.10
N SER A 159 -6.43 -25.19 -1.21
CA SER A 159 -5.85 -25.09 -2.56
C SER A 159 -5.16 -23.76 -2.80
N THR A 160 -5.70 -22.71 -2.18
CA THR A 160 -5.13 -21.37 -2.08
C THR A 160 -5.31 -20.92 -0.63
N THR A 161 -4.35 -20.15 -0.12
CA THR A 161 -4.36 -19.62 1.23
C THR A 161 -3.95 -18.16 1.22
N ASN A 162 -4.50 -17.39 2.15
CA ASN A 162 -4.07 -16.02 2.39
C ASN A 162 -3.31 -15.97 3.71
N THR A 163 -2.30 -15.10 3.77
CA THR A 163 -1.63 -14.73 5.02
C THR A 163 -1.65 -13.22 5.16
N PHE A 164 -2.18 -12.74 6.28
CA PHE A 164 -2.27 -11.32 6.56
C PHE A 164 -2.22 -11.03 8.06
N GLN A 165 -1.81 -9.82 8.40
CA GLN A 165 -1.73 -9.34 9.77
C GLN A 165 -2.52 -8.06 9.99
N LEU A 166 -3.05 -7.95 11.21
CA LEU A 166 -3.37 -6.69 11.85
C LEU A 166 -2.32 -6.42 12.92
N VAL A 167 -1.81 -5.21 12.97
CA VAL A 167 -0.91 -4.72 14.00
C VAL A 167 -1.58 -3.56 14.71
N LEU A 168 -1.61 -3.60 16.04
CA LEU A 168 -1.94 -2.45 16.88
C LEU A 168 -0.65 -1.95 17.52
N ILE A 169 -0.39 -0.65 17.43
CA ILE A 169 0.79 -0.02 18.03
C ILE A 169 0.29 0.99 19.04
N ASP A 170 0.57 0.78 20.32
CA ASP A 170 0.27 1.73 21.37
C ASP A 170 1.03 3.04 21.13
N ARG A 171 0.30 4.15 21.22
CA ARG A 171 0.81 5.52 21.09
C ARG A 171 0.46 6.34 22.32
N ALA A 172 0.59 5.74 23.51
CA ALA A 172 0.39 6.45 24.78
C ALA A 172 1.37 7.63 24.96
N ASP A 173 2.47 7.65 24.20
CA ASP A 173 3.38 8.79 24.06
C ASP A 173 2.72 10.03 23.45
N GLU A 174 1.71 9.84 22.60
CA GLU A 174 0.92 10.91 21.95
C GLU A 174 -0.42 11.20 22.67
N GLY A 175 -0.86 10.32 23.57
CA GLY A 175 -2.08 10.50 24.37
C GLY A 175 -2.72 9.18 24.81
N ALA A 176 -3.46 9.20 25.91
CA ALA A 176 -3.99 7.98 26.52
C ALA A 176 -5.00 7.26 25.60
N GLY A 177 -4.71 5.99 25.29
CA GLY A 177 -5.53 5.17 24.39
C GLY A 177 -5.32 5.45 22.91
N ASN A 178 -4.38 6.33 22.54
CA ASN A 178 -4.00 6.53 21.15
C ASN A 178 -3.26 5.30 20.64
N PHE A 179 -3.49 4.94 19.39
CA PHE A 179 -2.86 3.78 18.78
C PHE A 179 -2.76 3.93 17.27
N ASP A 180 -1.81 3.23 16.65
CA ASP A 180 -1.76 3.03 15.20
C ASP A 180 -2.26 1.64 14.83
N VAL A 181 -2.80 1.54 13.63
CA VAL A 181 -3.22 0.29 13.01
C VAL A 181 -2.34 0.05 11.81
N GLN A 182 -1.80 -1.15 11.65
CA GLN A 182 -1.23 -1.56 10.37
C GLN A 182 -1.86 -2.84 9.84
N PHE A 183 -2.13 -2.88 8.54
CA PHE A 183 -2.42 -4.10 7.83
C PHE A 183 -1.19 -4.52 7.05
N ARG A 184 -0.81 -5.79 7.14
CA ARG A 184 0.34 -6.34 6.41
C ARG A 184 -0.12 -7.56 5.63
N TYR A 185 0.13 -7.57 4.33
CA TYR A 185 -0.31 -8.62 3.42
C TYR A 185 0.90 -9.32 2.79
N GLU A 186 0.91 -10.64 2.86
CA GLU A 186 1.61 -11.46 1.87
C GLU A 186 0.70 -11.67 0.65
N ASP A 187 1.11 -12.52 -0.28
CA ASP A 187 0.32 -12.93 -1.44
C ASP A 187 -1.16 -13.22 -1.07
N ILE A 188 -2.08 -12.44 -1.64
CA ILE A 188 -3.53 -12.62 -1.48
C ILE A 188 -4.07 -13.47 -2.63
N ASN A 189 -4.15 -14.78 -2.38
CA ASN A 189 -4.43 -15.81 -3.38
C ASN A 189 -5.92 -16.15 -3.55
N TRP A 190 -6.80 -15.61 -2.72
CA TRP A 190 -8.25 -15.76 -2.87
C TRP A 190 -8.98 -14.52 -2.37
N THR A 191 -10.12 -14.18 -2.99
CA THR A 191 -10.88 -12.96 -2.67
C THR A 191 -12.22 -13.19 -2.01
N THR A 192 -12.82 -14.36 -2.22
CA THR A 192 -14.24 -14.59 -2.00
C THR A 192 -14.49 -15.97 -1.40
N GLY A 193 -15.29 -16.02 -0.34
CA GLY A 193 -15.84 -17.25 0.20
C GLY A 193 -16.74 -17.99 -0.77
N SER A 194 -16.63 -19.32 -0.84
CA SER A 194 -17.51 -20.09 -1.74
C SER A 194 -18.99 -20.04 -1.35
N ALA A 195 -19.32 -19.74 -0.07
CA ALA A 195 -20.69 -19.54 0.40
C ALA A 195 -21.12 -18.06 0.43
N SER A 196 -20.25 -17.12 0.06
CA SER A 196 -20.51 -15.69 0.17
C SER A 196 -21.22 -15.08 -1.05
N SER A 197 -21.91 -15.90 -1.85
CA SER A 197 -22.65 -15.45 -3.05
C SER A 197 -21.82 -14.58 -4.02
N GLY A 198 -20.51 -14.80 -4.09
CA GLY A 198 -19.63 -14.03 -4.95
C GLY A 198 -19.17 -12.68 -4.38
N VAL A 199 -19.47 -12.37 -3.11
CA VAL A 199 -19.04 -11.12 -2.45
C VAL A 199 -17.58 -11.23 -1.99
N PRO A 200 -16.65 -10.42 -2.55
CA PRO A 200 -15.25 -10.40 -2.12
C PRO A 200 -15.05 -9.79 -0.74
N ALA A 201 -13.85 -9.97 -0.19
CA ALA A 201 -13.46 -9.52 1.14
C ALA A 201 -13.67 -8.01 1.37
N GLN A 202 -14.04 -7.64 2.59
CA GLN A 202 -14.05 -6.25 3.06
C GLN A 202 -12.78 -5.96 3.85
N ALA A 203 -12.03 -4.93 3.49
CA ALA A 203 -10.81 -4.55 4.19
C ALA A 203 -10.86 -3.08 4.62
N GLY A 204 -10.43 -2.78 5.86
CA GLY A 204 -10.52 -1.46 6.46
C GLY A 204 -10.86 -1.48 7.95
N TYR A 205 -11.47 -0.43 8.46
CA TYR A 205 -11.95 -0.34 9.84
C TYR A 205 -13.29 0.41 9.93
N ASP A 206 -14.01 0.19 11.01
CA ASP A 206 -15.34 0.73 11.24
C ASP A 206 -15.57 0.93 12.75
N ALA A 207 -15.85 2.15 13.18
CA ALA A 207 -16.08 2.48 14.58
C ALA A 207 -17.42 1.94 15.12
N GLY A 208 -18.31 1.46 14.25
CA GLY A 208 -19.62 0.95 14.66
C GLY A 208 -20.64 2.05 14.98
N ASP A 209 -20.31 3.33 14.77
CA ASP A 209 -21.17 4.47 15.07
C ASP A 209 -21.99 4.97 13.86
N GLY A 210 -21.80 4.36 12.69
CA GLY A 210 -22.49 4.71 11.45
C GLY A 210 -21.85 5.89 10.70
N THR A 211 -20.77 6.48 11.21
CA THR A 211 -20.12 7.65 10.63
C THR A 211 -18.64 7.39 10.35
N ASN A 212 -17.94 6.73 11.27
CA ASN A 212 -16.48 6.69 11.27
C ASN A 212 -15.99 5.34 10.76
N PHE A 213 -15.62 5.29 9.48
CA PHE A 213 -15.11 4.08 8.86
C PHE A 213 -14.16 4.42 7.71
N PHE A 214 -13.35 3.44 7.33
CA PHE A 214 -12.48 3.50 6.16
C PHE A 214 -12.48 2.16 5.45
N THR A 215 -12.40 2.18 4.12
CA THR A 215 -12.31 0.98 3.29
C THR A 215 -11.06 1.05 2.42
N LEU A 216 -10.26 -0.02 2.41
CA LEU A 216 -9.12 -0.11 1.52
C LEU A 216 -9.55 -0.15 0.04
N PRO A 217 -8.68 0.27 -0.88
CA PRO A 217 -8.90 0.10 -2.31
C PRO A 217 -9.24 -1.33 -2.69
N GLY A 218 -10.18 -1.49 -3.62
CA GLY A 218 -10.61 -2.79 -4.11
C GLY A 218 -11.49 -3.61 -3.16
N SER A 219 -11.76 -3.13 -1.93
CA SER A 219 -12.67 -3.78 -0.98
C SER A 219 -14.01 -4.16 -1.62
N ARG A 220 -14.46 -5.39 -1.39
CA ARG A 220 -15.66 -6.02 -1.98
C ARG A 220 -15.67 -6.07 -3.51
N THR A 221 -14.49 -6.00 -4.14
CA THR A 221 -14.28 -6.26 -5.58
C THR A 221 -13.15 -7.28 -5.75
N SER A 222 -12.94 -7.78 -6.98
CA SER A 222 -11.79 -8.67 -7.25
C SER A 222 -10.44 -7.99 -7.05
N ALA A 223 -10.38 -6.66 -7.08
CA ALA A 223 -9.13 -5.90 -6.90
C ALA A 223 -8.60 -5.96 -5.45
N VAL A 224 -9.37 -6.47 -4.48
CA VAL A 224 -8.91 -6.74 -3.11
C VAL A 224 -7.75 -7.76 -3.07
N ALA A 225 -7.57 -8.53 -4.16
CA ALA A 225 -6.42 -9.43 -4.33
C ALA A 225 -5.09 -8.70 -4.48
N ASN A 226 -5.09 -7.40 -4.76
CA ASN A 226 -3.88 -6.65 -5.03
C ASN A 226 -3.40 -5.85 -3.81
N LEU A 227 -3.97 -6.03 -2.63
CA LEU A 227 -3.63 -5.26 -1.42
C LEU A 227 -2.17 -5.41 -0.96
N ASP A 228 -1.55 -6.52 -1.37
CA ASP A 228 -0.14 -6.90 -1.26
C ASP A 228 0.76 -6.24 -2.30
N GLU A 229 0.25 -6.00 -3.52
CA GLU A 229 1.03 -5.49 -4.65
C GLU A 229 0.87 -3.98 -4.93
N ILE A 230 -0.28 -3.39 -4.59
CA ILE A 230 -0.53 -1.97 -4.86
C ILE A 230 0.24 -1.06 -3.90
N PHE A 231 0.51 0.17 -4.37
CA PHE A 231 1.05 1.21 -3.52
C PHE A 231 0.09 1.51 -2.38
N SER A 232 0.62 1.34 -1.17
CA SER A 232 -0.04 1.68 0.08
C SER A 232 0.37 3.07 0.55
N ASN A 233 -0.28 3.54 1.61
CA ASN A 233 0.06 4.79 2.27
C ASN A 233 1.36 4.74 3.11
N THR A 234 2.15 3.67 3.03
CA THR A 234 3.45 3.57 3.71
C THR A 234 4.64 3.46 2.76
N SER A 235 4.44 3.75 1.46
CA SER A 235 5.43 3.59 0.38
C SER A 235 6.00 2.16 0.24
N THR A 236 5.43 1.19 0.97
CA THR A 236 5.84 -0.22 0.96
C THR A 236 4.62 -1.07 0.57
N PRO A 237 4.62 -1.69 -0.62
CA PRO A 237 3.53 -2.57 -1.03
C PRO A 237 3.18 -3.59 0.05
N GLY A 238 1.88 -3.81 0.25
CA GLY A 238 1.37 -4.74 1.25
C GLY A 238 1.34 -4.23 2.68
N ILE A 239 1.81 -3.01 3.00
CA ILE A 239 1.71 -2.43 4.35
C ILE A 239 0.81 -1.20 4.32
N TRP A 240 -0.31 -1.22 5.02
CA TRP A 240 -1.20 -0.06 5.18
C TRP A 240 -1.15 0.42 6.62
N SER A 241 -1.04 1.72 6.89
CA SER A 241 -0.91 2.25 8.26
C SER A 241 -1.91 3.37 8.53
N PHE A 242 -2.60 3.36 9.67
CA PHE A 242 -3.59 4.36 10.04
C PHE A 242 -3.33 4.83 11.45
N GLU A 243 -3.30 6.15 11.64
CA GLU A 243 -3.15 6.72 12.97
C GLU A 243 -4.51 6.98 13.61
N ILE A 244 -4.72 6.47 14.83
CA ILE A 244 -5.94 6.70 15.60
C ILE A 244 -5.56 7.51 16.84
N ARG A 245 -5.89 8.80 16.80
CA ARG A 245 -5.53 9.80 17.83
C ARG A 245 -6.77 10.44 18.41
N GLU A 246 -6.93 10.40 19.73
CA GLU A 246 -8.00 11.03 20.50
C GLU A 246 -9.41 10.69 19.98
N GLY A 247 -9.55 9.57 19.25
CA GLY A 247 -10.79 9.23 18.57
C GLY A 247 -11.16 10.14 17.38
N ALA A 248 -10.19 10.81 16.78
CA ALA A 248 -10.42 11.78 15.71
C ALA A 248 -10.54 11.09 14.32
N LEU A 249 -11.43 11.64 13.49
CA LEU A 249 -11.79 11.16 12.15
C LEU A 249 -10.58 11.02 11.22
N PRO A 250 -10.65 10.16 10.18
CA PRO A 250 -9.92 10.43 8.95
C PRO A 250 -10.21 11.88 8.51
N GLY A 251 -9.14 12.62 8.24
CA GLY A 251 -9.16 14.04 7.99
C GLY A 251 -9.14 14.94 9.22
N ALA A 252 -8.96 14.44 10.44
CA ALA A 252 -8.81 15.31 11.61
C ALA A 252 -7.36 15.79 11.85
N SER A 253 -6.37 15.14 11.24
CA SER A 253 -4.97 15.54 11.29
C SER A 253 -4.25 15.25 9.97
N PRO A 254 -3.10 15.92 9.69
CA PRO A 254 -2.26 15.60 8.53
C PRO A 254 -1.74 14.16 8.52
N ALA A 255 -1.62 13.54 9.70
CA ALA A 255 -1.11 12.18 9.86
C ALA A 255 -2.21 11.10 9.71
N ASN A 256 -3.47 11.50 9.59
CA ASN A 256 -4.62 10.63 9.32
C ASN A 256 -5.59 11.34 8.36
N PRO A 257 -5.22 11.58 7.08
CA PRO A 257 -6.08 12.27 6.13
C PRO A 257 -7.19 11.37 5.57
N ILE A 258 -8.23 11.97 4.98
CA ILE A 258 -9.22 11.23 4.18
C ILE A 258 -8.57 10.85 2.84
N MET A 259 -8.57 9.56 2.50
CA MET A 259 -8.10 9.06 1.21
C MET A 259 -9.23 9.05 0.16
N PRO A 260 -8.91 9.13 -1.14
CA PRO A 260 -9.94 9.09 -2.18
C PRO A 260 -10.56 7.70 -2.33
N VAL A 261 -11.86 7.67 -2.60
CA VAL A 261 -12.57 6.53 -3.18
C VAL A 261 -12.08 6.35 -4.61
N ILE A 262 -11.40 5.23 -4.86
CA ILE A 262 -10.89 4.89 -6.19
C ILE A 262 -12.03 4.28 -7.01
N ASP A 263 -12.39 4.93 -8.11
CA ASP A 263 -13.26 4.34 -9.14
C ASP A 263 -12.49 3.22 -9.87
N PRO A 264 -12.90 1.94 -9.76
CA PRO A 264 -12.21 0.84 -10.41
C PRO A 264 -12.20 0.94 -11.95
N SER A 265 -13.10 1.74 -12.52
CA SER A 265 -13.18 1.98 -13.97
C SER A 265 -12.29 3.12 -14.44
N ASN A 266 -11.82 3.97 -13.51
CA ASN A 266 -10.94 5.10 -13.80
C ASN A 266 -10.03 5.43 -12.61
N PRO A 267 -8.95 4.65 -12.41
CA PRO A 267 -8.14 4.68 -11.19
C PRO A 267 -7.32 5.98 -11.00
N THR A 268 -7.39 6.92 -11.95
CA THR A 268 -6.70 8.23 -11.89
C THR A 268 -7.60 9.37 -11.41
N ASN A 269 -8.89 9.12 -11.17
CA ASN A 269 -9.83 10.13 -10.70
C ASN A 269 -10.02 10.01 -9.18
N PHE A 270 -9.55 11.01 -8.43
CA PHE A 270 -9.64 11.03 -6.98
C PHE A 270 -11.01 11.59 -6.54
N HIS A 271 -11.87 10.74 -5.99
CA HIS A 271 -13.18 11.14 -5.46
C HIS A 271 -13.19 11.05 -3.94
N PHE A 272 -13.54 12.13 -3.23
CA PHE A 272 -13.64 12.13 -1.77
C PHE A 272 -15.11 12.30 -1.36
N GLU A 273 -15.61 11.46 -0.45
CA GLU A 273 -16.98 11.53 0.06
C GLU A 273 -16.94 11.64 1.60
N PHE A 274 -17.35 12.79 2.16
CA PHE A 274 -17.42 13.02 3.61
C PHE A 274 -18.44 14.11 3.98
N GLU A 275 -18.92 14.10 5.22
CA GLU A 275 -19.91 15.07 5.73
C GLU A 275 -19.21 16.19 6.53
N VAL A 276 -19.45 17.45 6.18
CA VAL A 276 -18.91 18.62 6.88
C VAL A 276 -19.85 19.03 8.02
N ILE A 277 -19.49 18.68 9.26
CA ILE A 277 -20.33 18.89 10.45
C ILE A 277 -20.15 20.30 11.05
N ASP A 278 -18.94 20.87 10.95
CA ASP A 278 -18.62 22.25 11.34
C ASP A 278 -17.70 22.89 10.30
N PRO A 279 -18.09 24.02 9.67
CA PRO A 279 -17.29 24.69 8.65
C PRO A 279 -15.96 25.27 9.16
N ASN A 280 -15.76 25.37 10.48
CA ASN A 280 -14.51 25.83 11.07
C ASN A 280 -13.55 24.68 11.41
N THR A 281 -14.01 23.42 11.29
CA THR A 281 -13.16 22.24 11.49
C THR A 281 -12.34 21.99 10.24
N ARG A 282 -11.02 21.98 10.38
CA ARG A 282 -10.10 21.68 9.29
C ARG A 282 -10.15 20.18 8.99
N ILE A 283 -10.44 19.84 7.73
CA ILE A 283 -10.46 18.47 7.22
C ILE A 283 -9.23 18.27 6.33
N PHE A 284 -8.41 17.27 6.64
CA PHE A 284 -7.19 16.90 5.91
C PHE A 284 -7.51 15.81 4.86
N ILE A 285 -7.08 16.00 3.62
CA ILE A 285 -7.27 15.09 2.48
C ILE A 285 -5.91 14.87 1.81
N ASP A 286 -5.65 13.68 1.23
CA ASP A 286 -4.33 13.32 0.66
C ASP A 286 -4.42 12.68 -0.74
N PRO A 287 -3.93 13.37 -1.80
CA PRO A 287 -3.61 12.85 -3.13
C PRO A 287 -2.08 12.88 -3.47
N ASP A 288 -1.59 11.97 -4.33
CA ASP A 288 -0.15 11.79 -4.68
C ASP A 288 0.57 13.03 -5.33
N VAL A 289 1.89 13.22 -5.05
CA VAL A 289 2.82 14.40 -5.24
C VAL A 289 3.00 15.02 -6.66
N ALA A 290 3.22 16.35 -6.78
CA ALA A 290 3.29 17.15 -8.03
C ALA A 290 4.69 17.46 -8.63
N ILE A 291 4.79 17.43 -9.97
CA ILE A 291 5.93 17.79 -10.85
C ILE A 291 5.66 18.97 -11.81
N GLY A 292 4.48 19.58 -11.73
CA GLY A 292 4.09 20.72 -12.56
C GLY A 292 2.66 21.15 -12.34
N TYR A 293 2.21 22.19 -13.04
CA TYR A 293 0.83 22.68 -12.96
C TYR A 293 0.31 23.17 -14.32
N ASP A 294 -0.94 22.84 -14.63
CA ASP A 294 -1.74 23.46 -15.68
C ASP A 294 -2.56 24.62 -15.11
N TYR A 295 -2.52 25.77 -15.75
CA TYR A 295 -3.33 26.94 -15.42
C TYR A 295 -4.33 27.18 -16.53
N ILE A 296 -5.64 27.17 -16.24
CA ILE A 296 -6.71 27.23 -17.24
C ILE A 296 -7.76 28.26 -16.83
N VAL A 297 -8.06 29.24 -17.69
CA VAL A 297 -9.20 30.14 -17.54
C VAL A 297 -10.45 29.48 -18.11
N ASN A 298 -11.43 29.20 -17.24
CA ASN A 298 -12.74 28.67 -17.63
C ASN A 298 -13.70 29.77 -18.10
N SER A 299 -13.60 30.96 -17.50
CA SER A 299 -14.30 32.17 -17.95
C SER A 299 -13.70 33.42 -17.31
N GLY A 300 -13.54 34.50 -18.07
CA GLY A 300 -13.06 35.79 -17.57
C GLY A 300 -11.87 36.33 -18.35
N PRO A 301 -11.13 37.30 -17.78
CA PRO A 301 -9.87 37.82 -18.33
C PRO A 301 -8.77 36.76 -18.50
N ASN A 302 -7.96 36.88 -19.54
CA ASN A 302 -6.86 35.95 -19.83
C ASN A 302 -5.56 36.33 -19.08
N PHE A 303 -4.66 35.37 -18.90
CA PHE A 303 -3.38 35.58 -18.23
C PHE A 303 -2.46 36.49 -19.06
N ALA A 304 -1.96 37.56 -18.44
CA ALA A 304 -1.01 38.50 -19.02
C ALA A 304 0.45 38.25 -18.56
N SER A 305 0.65 37.72 -17.35
CA SER A 305 1.97 37.34 -16.86
C SER A 305 1.88 36.26 -15.78
N VAL A 306 3.00 35.57 -15.56
CA VAL A 306 3.21 34.64 -14.43
C VAL A 306 4.53 34.96 -13.72
N LEU A 307 4.52 34.93 -12.39
CA LEU A 307 5.69 34.99 -11.51
C LEU A 307 5.77 33.67 -10.76
N LEU A 308 6.79 32.87 -11.02
CA LEU A 308 6.98 31.57 -10.38
C LEU A 308 7.79 31.70 -9.09
N PRO A 309 7.59 30.82 -8.10
CA PRO A 309 8.31 30.87 -6.83
C PRO A 309 9.80 30.54 -7.00
N THR A 310 10.59 30.89 -5.98
CA THR A 310 12.00 30.47 -5.84
C THR A 310 12.12 29.39 -4.77
N GLY A 311 13.19 28.60 -4.80
CA GLY A 311 13.46 27.52 -3.85
C GLY A 311 13.24 26.12 -4.41
N PHE A 312 13.07 25.99 -5.74
CA PHE A 312 12.93 24.72 -6.46
C PHE A 312 14.10 24.58 -7.43
N ASP A 313 14.94 23.57 -7.24
CA ASP A 313 16.06 23.22 -8.13
C ASP A 313 16.98 24.41 -8.52
N ASP A 314 17.16 24.61 -9.82
CA ASP A 314 17.87 25.72 -10.43
C ASP A 314 17.00 26.99 -10.59
N ASN A 315 15.74 26.92 -10.14
CA ASN A 315 14.70 27.93 -10.32
C ASN A 315 14.36 28.21 -11.78
N LEU A 316 14.53 27.24 -12.67
CA LEU A 316 14.09 27.31 -14.05
C LEU A 316 12.87 26.39 -14.25
N PHE A 317 11.89 26.90 -14.98
CA PHE A 317 10.66 26.16 -15.26
C PHE A 317 10.33 26.22 -16.74
N ASP A 318 9.90 25.09 -17.30
CA ASP A 318 9.54 24.97 -18.71
C ASP A 318 8.13 25.50 -18.95
N LEU A 319 8.00 26.44 -19.91
CA LEU A 319 6.72 26.95 -20.35
C LEU A 319 6.15 26.14 -21.52
N TRP A 320 4.93 25.66 -21.33
CA TRP A 320 4.12 25.04 -22.37
C TRP A 320 2.87 25.88 -22.62
N LEU A 321 2.51 26.03 -23.89
CA LEU A 321 1.34 26.79 -24.32
C LEU A 321 0.35 25.87 -25.02
N TRP A 322 -0.92 26.30 -25.07
CA TRP A 322 -1.97 25.53 -25.72
C TRP A 322 -2.21 25.99 -27.16
N ASP A 323 -2.21 25.04 -28.09
CA ASP A 323 -2.66 25.28 -29.44
C ASP A 323 -4.16 24.96 -29.56
N SER A 324 -4.98 26.00 -29.59
CA SER A 324 -6.43 25.87 -29.75
C SER A 324 -6.89 25.30 -31.10
N LEU A 325 -6.04 25.35 -32.14
CA LEU A 325 -6.35 24.81 -33.46
C LEU A 325 -6.13 23.30 -33.51
N VAL A 326 -5.10 22.82 -32.80
CA VAL A 326 -4.72 21.40 -32.73
C VAL A 326 -5.37 20.69 -31.54
N GLY A 327 -5.72 21.43 -30.50
CA GLY A 327 -6.28 20.90 -29.26
C GLY A 327 -5.24 20.17 -28.41
N ASP A 328 -3.99 20.65 -28.43
CA ASP A 328 -2.88 20.01 -27.72
C ASP A 328 -1.90 21.06 -27.15
N TRP A 329 -1.09 20.62 -26.18
CA TRP A 329 -0.01 21.41 -25.61
C TRP A 329 1.22 21.39 -26.54
N PHE A 330 1.93 22.51 -26.62
CA PHE A 330 3.22 22.59 -27.27
C PHE A 330 4.25 23.28 -26.38
N ASP A 331 5.49 22.80 -26.44
CA ASP A 331 6.63 23.38 -25.76
C ASP A 331 6.94 24.74 -26.39
N ALA A 332 6.92 25.81 -25.58
CA ALA A 332 7.22 27.16 -26.07
C ALA A 332 8.72 27.37 -26.32
N SER A 333 9.58 26.42 -25.91
CA SER A 333 11.04 26.54 -25.89
C SER A 333 11.50 27.76 -25.10
N ILE A 334 10.83 28.02 -23.97
CA ILE A 334 11.05 29.15 -23.07
C ILE A 334 11.18 28.62 -21.65
N GLU A 335 12.29 28.96 -21.01
CA GLU A 335 12.54 28.72 -19.59
C GLU A 335 12.21 30.00 -18.79
N ILE A 336 11.36 29.88 -17.77
CA ILE A 336 10.99 30.98 -16.88
C ILE A 336 11.85 30.88 -15.61
N THR A 337 12.54 31.97 -15.26
CA THR A 337 13.30 32.05 -14.00
C THR A 337 12.39 32.42 -12.82
N GLY A 338 12.35 31.59 -11.79
CA GLY A 338 11.66 31.85 -10.52
C GLY A 338 12.09 33.18 -9.89
N GLY A 339 11.12 33.89 -9.29
CA GLY A 339 11.34 35.24 -8.74
C GLY A 339 11.38 36.37 -9.78
N ILE A 340 11.28 36.06 -11.08
CA ILE A 340 11.19 37.04 -12.17
C ILE A 340 9.86 36.84 -12.91
N ALA A 341 9.08 37.92 -13.07
CA ALA A 341 7.81 37.84 -13.79
C ALA A 341 8.04 37.67 -15.29
N TYR A 342 7.42 36.65 -15.89
CA TYR A 342 7.36 36.42 -17.32
C TYR A 342 6.08 37.02 -17.90
N ASN A 343 6.22 37.89 -18.91
CA ASN A 343 5.09 38.54 -19.58
C ASN A 343 4.79 37.83 -20.91
N PHE A 344 3.54 37.40 -21.11
CA PHE A 344 3.13 36.79 -22.37
C PHE A 344 3.06 37.87 -23.47
N ALA A 345 3.49 37.53 -24.68
CA ALA A 345 3.42 38.45 -25.83
C ALA A 345 1.97 38.81 -26.21
N ASN A 346 1.07 37.84 -26.05
CA ASN A 346 -0.38 38.01 -26.10
C ASN A 346 -0.97 37.28 -24.89
N ALA A 347 -2.07 37.77 -24.33
CA ALA A 347 -2.71 37.10 -23.20
C ALA A 347 -3.20 35.70 -23.58
N VAL A 348 -3.04 34.74 -22.67
CA VAL A 348 -3.36 33.32 -22.91
C VAL A 348 -4.48 32.85 -21.98
N ASP A 349 -5.36 31.98 -22.47
CA ASP A 349 -6.40 31.35 -21.66
C ASP A 349 -5.85 30.16 -20.86
N ARG A 350 -4.73 29.58 -21.28
CA ARG A 350 -4.05 28.53 -20.53
C ARG A 350 -2.55 28.45 -20.79
N PHE A 351 -1.82 28.01 -19.79
CA PHE A 351 -0.39 27.71 -19.88
C PHE A 351 -0.04 26.60 -18.88
N ARG A 352 1.03 25.86 -19.17
CA ARG A 352 1.54 24.76 -18.33
C ARG A 352 2.95 25.08 -17.91
N ILE A 353 3.25 24.76 -16.65
CA ILE A 353 4.57 24.88 -16.05
C ILE A 353 5.04 23.49 -15.67
N LEU A 354 6.19 23.09 -16.23
CA LEU A 354 6.92 21.89 -15.87
C LEU A 354 8.31 22.27 -15.33
N GLY A 355 9.09 21.28 -14.89
CA GLY A 355 10.45 21.49 -14.39
C GLY A 355 10.55 21.59 -12.87
N ILE A 356 9.50 21.22 -12.12
CA ILE A 356 9.64 20.95 -10.68
C ILE A 356 10.29 19.56 -10.56
N ASP A 357 11.53 19.49 -10.08
CA ASP A 357 12.19 18.22 -9.84
C ASP A 357 11.45 17.47 -8.73
N ILE A 358 11.24 16.21 -9.04
CA ILE A 358 10.74 15.14 -8.18
C ILE A 358 11.34 15.18 -6.75
N SER A 359 12.63 15.48 -6.62
CA SER A 359 13.35 15.51 -5.34
C SER A 359 12.90 16.63 -4.41
N ASN A 360 12.20 17.65 -4.91
CA ASN A 360 11.61 18.70 -4.08
C ASN A 360 10.36 18.22 -3.31
N MET A 361 9.81 17.05 -3.65
CA MET A 361 8.64 16.45 -2.98
C MET A 361 7.49 17.45 -2.79
N VAL A 362 7.18 18.21 -3.84
CA VAL A 362 6.18 19.28 -3.78
C VAL A 362 4.79 18.69 -3.63
N ASP A 363 4.25 18.76 -2.42
CA ASP A 363 2.87 18.41 -2.11
C ASP A 363 1.92 19.48 -2.72
N PRO A 364 1.12 19.13 -3.75
CA PRO A 364 0.22 20.08 -4.42
C PRO A 364 -0.97 20.50 -3.56
N THR A 365 -1.19 19.87 -2.41
CA THR A 365 -2.29 20.19 -1.50
C THR A 365 -1.95 21.24 -0.45
N LEU A 366 -0.66 21.56 -0.30
CA LEU A 366 -0.20 22.62 0.58
C LEU A 366 -0.15 23.96 -0.18
N PRO A 367 -1.03 24.93 0.13
CA PRO A 367 -1.18 26.17 -0.63
C PRO A 367 0.04 27.11 -0.56
N ASP A 368 0.98 26.82 0.34
CA ASP A 368 2.15 27.66 0.60
C ASP A 368 3.43 27.14 -0.09
N VAL A 369 3.35 26.01 -0.80
CA VAL A 369 4.55 25.35 -1.34
C VAL A 369 4.88 25.89 -2.73
N PHE A 370 3.92 25.96 -3.67
CA PHE A 370 4.17 26.50 -5.02
C PHE A 370 3.30 27.74 -5.32
N ILE A 371 3.74 28.90 -4.82
CA ILE A 371 2.99 30.16 -4.93
C ILE A 371 3.36 30.90 -6.23
N ALA A 372 2.46 30.90 -7.20
CA ALA A 372 2.59 31.68 -8.42
C ALA A 372 1.82 33.02 -8.33
N GLY A 373 2.44 34.11 -8.79
CA GLY A 373 1.79 35.41 -8.98
C GLY A 373 1.27 35.57 -10.41
N LEU A 374 -0.02 35.86 -10.58
CA LEU A 374 -0.66 35.98 -11.90
C LEU A 374 -1.16 37.41 -12.15
N THR A 375 -1.02 37.90 -13.38
CA THR A 375 -1.70 39.13 -13.83
C THR A 375 -2.60 38.83 -15.03
N PHE A 376 -3.57 39.72 -15.29
CA PHE A 376 -4.62 39.52 -16.29
C PHE A 376 -4.74 40.72 -17.23
N ASP A 377 -5.22 40.47 -18.45
CA ASP A 377 -5.28 41.47 -19.53
C ASP A 377 -6.39 42.54 -19.37
N SER A 378 -7.36 42.28 -18.50
CA SER A 378 -8.56 43.10 -18.32
C SER A 378 -9.21 42.88 -16.94
N THR A 379 -10.16 43.74 -16.58
CA THR A 379 -10.93 43.63 -15.32
C THR A 379 -12.19 42.78 -15.51
N GLY A 380 -12.53 41.90 -14.56
CA GLY A 380 -13.76 41.11 -14.59
C GLY A 380 -13.82 40.04 -13.51
N SER A 381 -14.95 39.34 -13.42
CA SER A 381 -15.04 38.08 -12.64
C SER A 381 -14.27 36.98 -13.35
N LEU A 382 -13.46 36.23 -12.60
CA LEU A 382 -12.60 35.16 -13.11
C LEU A 382 -12.99 33.82 -12.48
N ASN A 383 -13.06 32.79 -13.32
CA ASN A 383 -13.10 31.39 -12.93
C ASN A 383 -11.92 30.68 -13.61
N MET A 384 -11.05 30.05 -12.83
CA MET A 384 -9.84 29.39 -13.34
C MET A 384 -9.50 28.15 -12.52
N ASP A 385 -8.82 27.20 -13.16
CA ASP A 385 -8.26 26.01 -12.55
C ASP A 385 -6.73 26.10 -12.50
N GLN A 386 -6.15 25.60 -11.42
CA GLN A 386 -4.74 25.21 -11.32
C GLN A 386 -4.72 23.71 -11.03
N ILE A 387 -4.24 22.92 -11.99
CA ILE A 387 -4.28 21.45 -11.92
C ILE A 387 -2.85 20.95 -11.78
N ALA A 388 -2.56 20.26 -10.68
CA ALA A 388 -1.26 19.64 -10.48
C ALA A 388 -1.02 18.51 -11.49
N ILE A 389 0.17 18.48 -12.06
CA ILE A 389 0.71 17.37 -12.84
C ILE A 389 1.57 16.58 -11.87
N THR A 390 1.32 15.29 -11.71
CA THR A 390 1.95 14.47 -10.65
C THR A 390 2.81 13.37 -11.25
N GLN A 391 3.90 13.03 -10.57
CA GLN A 391 4.77 11.91 -10.95
C GLN A 391 5.14 11.13 -9.71
N PHE A 392 5.07 9.80 -9.84
CA PHE A 392 5.48 8.89 -8.79
C PHE A 392 7.00 8.94 -8.58
N VAL A 393 7.43 9.17 -7.35
CA VAL A 393 8.83 9.22 -6.94
C VAL A 393 9.09 8.07 -5.97
N ASN A 394 9.96 7.15 -6.35
CA ASN A 394 10.48 6.15 -5.42
C ASN A 394 11.58 6.80 -4.57
N ASN A 395 11.35 7.01 -3.28
CA ASN A 395 12.40 7.45 -2.35
C ASN A 395 13.44 6.34 -2.18
N GLY A 396 14.46 6.31 -3.02
CA GLY A 396 15.64 5.48 -2.83
C GLY A 396 16.85 6.28 -2.31
N PRO A 397 17.81 5.69 -1.58
CA PRO A 397 17.79 4.43 -0.83
C PRO A 397 17.77 4.70 0.70
N GLY A 398 17.00 3.91 1.45
CA GLY A 398 17.32 3.66 2.88
C GLY A 398 18.73 3.06 3.01
N PRO A 399 19.34 3.05 4.21
CA PRO A 399 20.76 2.80 4.41
C PRO A 399 21.22 1.57 3.61
N ASP A 400 22.29 1.74 2.83
CA ASP A 400 22.83 0.75 1.89
C ASP A 400 22.63 -0.69 2.37
N PRO A 401 22.16 -1.62 1.51
CA PRO A 401 22.28 -3.03 1.83
C PRO A 401 23.76 -3.30 2.08
N VAL A 402 24.05 -3.73 3.31
CA VAL A 402 25.36 -4.20 3.76
C VAL A 402 26.05 -4.92 2.61
N ASN A 403 27.18 -4.36 2.16
CA ASN A 403 28.00 -4.88 1.07
C ASN A 403 28.06 -6.41 1.11
N ALA A 404 27.62 -7.05 0.03
CA ALA A 404 27.84 -8.47 -0.18
C ALA A 404 29.33 -8.79 0.05
N PRO A 405 29.68 -9.91 0.71
CA PRO A 405 31.07 -10.30 0.87
C PRO A 405 31.72 -10.38 -0.50
N GLY A 406 32.78 -9.59 -0.71
CA GLY A 406 33.47 -9.49 -2.00
C GLY A 406 33.74 -10.88 -2.57
N THR A 407 33.11 -11.18 -3.70
CA THR A 407 33.42 -12.34 -4.52
C THR A 407 34.85 -12.20 -4.99
N LEU A 408 35.75 -12.84 -4.27
CA LEU A 408 37.15 -13.02 -4.62
C LEU A 408 37.18 -13.78 -5.96
N LEU A 409 37.34 -13.04 -7.05
CA LEU A 409 37.52 -13.59 -8.39
C LEU A 409 38.86 -14.34 -8.45
N ILE A 410 38.86 -15.62 -8.10
CA ILE A 410 40.00 -16.51 -8.34
C ILE A 410 40.03 -16.78 -9.86
N LEU A 411 40.85 -15.99 -10.56
CA LEU A 411 41.25 -16.24 -11.95
C LEU A 411 42.08 -17.53 -12.02
N LEU A 412 41.41 -18.67 -12.25
CA LEU A 412 42.06 -19.91 -12.68
C LEU A 412 42.41 -19.81 -14.17
N THR A 413 43.55 -19.20 -14.48
CA THR A 413 44.16 -19.30 -15.82
C THR A 413 44.73 -20.70 -16.03
N SER A 414 43.95 -21.59 -16.65
CA SER A 414 44.47 -22.86 -17.18
C SER A 414 44.79 -22.70 -18.66
N GLY A 415 45.97 -22.14 -18.95
CA GLY A 415 46.55 -22.14 -20.28
C GLY A 415 47.14 -23.51 -20.62
N LEU A 416 46.44 -24.28 -21.45
CA LEU A 416 46.97 -25.48 -22.10
C LEU A 416 47.61 -25.08 -23.44
N LEU A 417 48.86 -24.61 -23.38
CA LEU A 417 49.75 -24.52 -24.53
C LEU A 417 50.59 -25.80 -24.58
N ILE A 418 50.25 -26.66 -25.54
CA ILE A 418 51.06 -27.80 -25.96
C ILE A 418 52.21 -27.24 -26.81
N PHE A 419 53.45 -27.31 -26.32
CA PHE A 419 54.62 -27.50 -27.19
C PHE A 419 55.72 -28.29 -26.48
N ALA A 420 56.19 -29.30 -27.20
CA ALA A 420 57.14 -30.31 -26.77
C ALA A 420 58.56 -29.77 -26.53
N ARG A 421 59.27 -30.34 -25.55
CA ARG A 421 60.72 -30.53 -25.62
C ARG A 421 61.17 -31.73 -24.77
N LYS A 422 61.52 -32.83 -25.47
CA LYS A 422 62.35 -33.92 -24.96
C LYS A 422 63.79 -33.42 -24.76
N ARG A 423 64.42 -33.69 -23.60
CA ARG A 423 65.69 -34.44 -23.47
C ARG A 423 66.25 -34.46 -22.03
N LYS A 424 66.36 -35.70 -21.51
CA LYS A 424 67.47 -36.37 -20.79
C LYS A 424 68.13 -35.70 -19.57
N LEU A 425 68.15 -36.48 -18.48
CA LEU A 425 69.26 -36.93 -17.59
C LEU A 425 68.54 -37.63 -16.42
N HIS A 426 68.77 -38.87 -15.99
CA HIS A 426 69.82 -39.86 -16.14
C HIS A 426 69.21 -41.26 -16.28
#